data_AF-A0A829H9P1-F1
#
_entry.id   AF-A0A829H9P1-F1
#
_cell.length_a   1.000
_cell.length_b   1.000
_cell.length_c   1.000
_cell.angle_alpha   90.00
_cell.angle_beta   90.00
_cell.angle_gamma   90.00
#
_symmetry.space_group_name_H-M   'P 1'
#
loop_
_entity.id
_entity.type
_entity.pdbx_description
1 polymer ?
#
loop_
_entity_poly.entity_id
_entity_poly.type
_entity_poly.pdbx_seq_one_letter_code
_entity_poly.pdbx_strand_id
1 'polypeptide(L)'
;MKIKVWTDSNSRLLHWAWSNENRPVGPTNEGFDVIEVDEAIGLYENHASIIDGKVVPDADYDPDADRPTPEPSPEPSPEQQMLAALYARVMKLEGGEKNE
;
A
#
# COMPACT_ATOMS: atom_id res chain seq x y z
N MET A 1 -0.23 -8.40 9.84
CA MET A 1 -0.26 -7.29 10.82
C MET A 1 -1.59 -7.29 11.55
N LYS A 2 -1.63 -6.76 12.78
CA LYS A 2 -2.90 -6.64 13.53
C LYS A 2 -3.42 -5.22 13.57
N ILE A 3 -4.72 -5.08 13.38
CA ILE A 3 -5.43 -3.80 13.49
C ILE A 3 -6.62 -3.92 14.43
N LYS A 4 -6.94 -2.80 15.08
CA LYS A 4 -8.17 -2.61 15.84
C LYS A 4 -9.20 -2.05 14.88
N VAL A 5 -10.42 -2.56 14.93
CA VAL A 5 -11.54 -2.10 14.11
C VAL A 5 -12.74 -1.79 14.98
N TRP A 6 -13.42 -0.70 14.67
CA TRP A 6 -14.72 -0.34 15.25
C TRP A 6 -15.76 -0.48 14.14
N THR A 7 -16.85 -1.19 14.43
CA THR A 7 -17.95 -1.38 13.49
C THR A 7 -19.27 -0.87 14.03
N ASP A 8 -20.20 -0.54 13.14
CA ASP A 8 -21.59 -0.33 13.50
C ASP A 8 -22.32 -1.66 13.76
N SER A 9 -23.63 -1.59 14.04
CA SER A 9 -24.48 -2.76 14.28
C SER A 9 -24.67 -3.67 13.07
N ASN A 10 -24.26 -3.24 11.87
CA ASN A 10 -24.30 -4.01 10.62
C ASN A 10 -22.88 -4.45 10.19
N SER A 11 -21.91 -4.41 11.11
CA SER A 11 -20.51 -4.75 10.83
C SER A 11 -19.83 -3.84 9.80
N ARG A 12 -20.37 -2.65 9.52
CA ARG A 12 -19.68 -1.66 8.67
C ARG A 12 -18.49 -1.09 9.42
N LEU A 13 -17.34 -1.03 8.78
CA LEU A 13 -16.12 -0.47 9.34
C LEU A 13 -16.24 1.05 9.48
N LEU A 14 -16.15 1.54 10.72
CA LEU A 14 -16.22 2.97 11.05
C LEU A 14 -14.83 3.57 11.23
N HIS A 15 -13.97 2.89 12.00
CA HIS A 15 -12.62 3.35 12.31
C HIS A 15 -11.67 2.17 12.37
N TRP A 16 -10.40 2.44 12.14
CA TRP A 16 -9.34 1.48 12.39
C TRP A 16 -8.09 2.14 12.93
N ALA A 17 -7.27 1.35 13.62
CA ALA A 17 -5.97 1.77 14.10
C ALA A 17 -5.03 0.58 14.17
N TRP A 18 -3.73 0.83 14.20
CA TRP A 18 -2.77 -0.22 14.46
C TRP A 18 -3.02 -0.88 15.84
N SER A 19 -2.91 -2.21 15.88
CA SER A 19 -2.97 -2.99 17.11
C SER A 19 -1.59 -3.52 17.45
N ASN A 20 -1.29 -3.61 18.74
CA ASN A 20 -0.11 -4.33 19.19
C ASN A 20 -0.17 -5.79 18.68
N GLU A 21 0.87 -6.24 17.99
CA GLU A 21 0.96 -7.57 17.36
C GLU A 21 0.78 -8.73 18.37
N ASN A 22 1.02 -8.48 19.66
CA ASN A 22 0.81 -9.47 20.73
C ASN A 22 -0.65 -9.60 21.18
N ARG A 23 -1.56 -8.73 20.74
CA ARG A 23 -2.97 -8.84 21.11
C ARG A 23 -3.61 -10.07 20.44
N PRO A 24 -4.50 -10.79 21.12
CA PRO A 24 -5.27 -11.87 20.50
C PRO A 24 -6.22 -11.30 19.45
N VAL A 25 -6.46 -12.07 18.38
CA VAL A 25 -7.48 -11.79 17.36
C VAL A 25 -8.85 -12.07 17.95
N GLY A 26 -9.83 -11.19 17.68
CA GLY A 26 -11.21 -11.29 18.15
C GLY A 26 -11.69 -10.08 18.94
N PRO A 27 -12.90 -10.16 19.50
CA PRO A 27 -13.52 -9.06 20.21
C PRO A 27 -12.84 -8.72 21.53
N THR A 28 -12.87 -7.44 21.87
CA THR A 28 -12.32 -6.93 23.14
C THR A 28 -13.40 -6.31 24.00
N ASN A 29 -13.13 -6.16 25.30
CA ASN A 29 -13.97 -5.41 26.23
C ASN A 29 -13.77 -3.88 26.13
N GLU A 30 -12.93 -3.41 25.21
CA GLU A 30 -12.63 -2.00 24.97
C GLU A 30 -13.50 -1.40 23.85
N GLY A 31 -14.41 -2.19 23.27
CA GLY A 31 -15.34 -1.74 22.23
C GLY A 31 -14.75 -1.74 20.81
N PHE A 32 -13.66 -2.49 20.59
CA PHE A 32 -13.12 -2.77 19.26
C PHE A 32 -12.80 -4.26 19.11
N ASP A 33 -12.70 -4.72 17.87
CA ASP A 33 -12.21 -6.05 17.55
C ASP A 33 -10.77 -5.96 17.05
N VAL A 34 -9.96 -6.98 17.34
CA VAL A 34 -8.63 -7.13 16.74
C VAL A 34 -8.75 -8.11 15.59
N ILE A 35 -8.35 -7.69 14.39
CA ILE A 35 -8.28 -8.56 13.21
C ILE A 35 -6.85 -8.63 12.69
N GLU A 36 -6.57 -9.69 11.96
CA GLU A 36 -5.30 -9.90 11.28
C GLU A 36 -5.48 -9.69 9.78
N VAL A 37 -4.61 -8.86 9.20
CA VAL A 37 -4.60 -8.53 7.78
C VAL A 37 -3.20 -8.71 7.22
N ASP A 38 -3.10 -9.14 5.96
CA ASP A 38 -1.81 -9.37 5.32
C ASP A 38 -1.09 -8.04 5.03
N GLU A 39 -1.83 -7.06 4.49
CA GLU A 39 -1.32 -5.73 4.13
C GLU A 39 -2.40 -4.66 4.31
N ALA A 40 -2.00 -3.46 4.73
CA ALA A 40 -2.88 -2.28 4.82
C ALA A 40 -2.55 -1.30 3.67
N ILE A 41 -3.11 -1.58 2.49
CA ILE A 41 -2.80 -0.87 1.23
C ILE A 41 -3.80 0.24 0.87
N GLY A 42 -4.84 0.46 1.67
CA GLY A 42 -5.85 1.49 1.42
C GLY A 42 -6.84 1.66 2.58
N LEU A 43 -7.44 2.84 2.69
CA LEU A 43 -8.48 3.17 3.66
C LEU A 43 -9.86 2.83 3.07
N TYR A 44 -10.57 1.89 3.70
CA TYR A 44 -11.95 1.52 3.33
C TYR A 44 -12.99 2.07 4.33
N GLU A 45 -12.67 3.17 5.03
CA GLU A 45 -13.60 3.71 6.04
C GLU A 45 -14.95 4.00 5.37
N ASN A 46 -16.01 3.44 5.96
CA ASN A 46 -17.39 3.50 5.48
C ASN A 46 -17.70 2.73 4.17
N HIS A 47 -16.73 2.09 3.52
CA HIS A 47 -16.89 1.32 2.26
C HIS A 47 -16.49 -0.15 2.38
N ALA A 48 -16.44 -0.67 3.60
CA ALA A 48 -16.19 -2.09 3.85
C ALA A 48 -16.94 -2.59 5.08
N SER A 49 -17.19 -3.89 5.08
CA SER A 49 -17.69 -4.65 6.24
C SER A 49 -16.64 -5.63 6.74
N ILE A 50 -16.73 -5.97 8.02
CA ILE A 50 -15.95 -7.07 8.59
C ILE A 50 -16.77 -8.37 8.53
N ILE A 51 -16.31 -9.33 7.73
CA ILE A 51 -16.95 -10.65 7.56
C ILE A 51 -15.92 -11.72 7.89
N ASP A 52 -16.22 -12.61 8.83
CA ASP A 52 -15.32 -13.67 9.30
C ASP A 52 -13.91 -13.16 9.67
N GLY A 53 -13.83 -11.99 10.30
CA GLY A 53 -12.57 -11.35 10.70
C GLY A 53 -11.76 -10.76 9.53
N LYS A 54 -12.34 -10.69 8.34
CA LYS A 54 -11.71 -10.10 7.13
C LYS A 54 -12.41 -8.81 6.73
N VAL A 55 -11.62 -7.89 6.19
CA VAL A 55 -12.13 -6.67 5.55
C VAL A 55 -12.67 -7.03 4.16
N VAL A 56 -13.95 -6.80 3.92
CA VAL A 56 -14.63 -7.02 2.63
C VAL A 56 -15.15 -5.68 2.11
N PRO A 57 -14.57 -5.13 1.03
CA PRO A 57 -15.05 -3.90 0.41
C PRO A 57 -16.46 -4.03 -0.17
N ASP A 58 -17.21 -2.91 -0.21
CA ASP A 58 -18.47 -2.80 -0.93
C ASP A 58 -18.23 -3.09 -2.43
N ALA A 59 -19.16 -3.78 -3.09
CA ALA A 59 -18.98 -4.25 -4.47
C ALA A 59 -18.89 -3.13 -5.52
N ASP A 60 -19.40 -1.95 -5.19
CA ASP A 60 -19.37 -0.73 -6.00
C ASP A 60 -18.26 0.24 -5.59
N TYR A 61 -17.44 -0.13 -4.60
CA TYR A 61 -16.29 0.67 -4.18
C TYR A 61 -15.04 0.27 -4.95
N ASP A 62 -14.52 1.21 -5.74
CA ASP A 62 -13.22 1.12 -6.40
C ASP A 62 -12.24 2.08 -5.71
N PRO A 63 -11.28 1.58 -4.90
CA PRO A 63 -10.31 2.43 -4.19
C PRO A 63 -9.36 3.18 -5.14
N ASP A 64 -9.25 2.72 -6.39
CA ASP A 64 -8.37 3.31 -7.40
C ASP A 64 -9.13 4.26 -8.37
N ALA A 65 -10.47 4.30 -8.34
CA ALA A 65 -11.28 5.14 -9.25
C ALA A 65 -10.95 6.64 -9.14
N ASP A 66 -10.65 7.13 -7.94
CA ASP A 66 -10.28 8.53 -7.68
C ASP A 66 -8.79 8.69 -7.32
N ARG A 67 -8.01 7.61 -7.43
CA ARG A 67 -6.58 7.70 -7.12
C ARG A 67 -5.94 8.63 -8.16
N PRO A 68 -5.19 9.66 -7.72
CA PRO A 68 -4.50 10.52 -8.66
C PRO A 68 -3.63 9.65 -9.54
N THR A 69 -3.84 9.70 -10.85
CA THR A 69 -2.88 9.13 -11.80
C THR A 69 -1.52 9.73 -11.46
N PRO A 70 -0.49 8.90 -11.23
CA PRO A 70 0.85 9.41 -11.00
C PRO A 70 1.18 10.42 -12.09
N GLU A 71 1.60 11.63 -11.72
CA GLU A 71 2.08 12.57 -12.71
C GLU A 71 3.17 11.86 -13.54
N PRO A 72 3.14 12.00 -14.87
CA PRO A 72 4.21 11.46 -15.69
C PRO A 72 5.52 12.00 -15.12
N SER A 73 6.48 11.10 -14.87
CA SER A 73 7.78 11.51 -14.35
C SER A 73 8.33 12.62 -15.24
N PRO A 74 8.83 13.73 -14.67
CA PRO A 74 9.34 14.83 -15.46
C PRO A 74 10.40 14.30 -16.42
N GLU A 75 10.38 14.79 -17.67
CA GLU A 75 11.45 14.44 -18.60
C GLU A 75 12.79 14.81 -17.97
N PRO A 76 13.80 13.93 -18.09
CA PRO A 76 15.10 14.19 -17.49
C PRO A 76 15.68 15.48 -18.06
N SER A 77 16.26 16.31 -17.19
CA SER A 77 16.91 17.55 -17.60
C SER A 77 18.05 17.25 -18.60
N PRO A 78 18.46 18.23 -19.44
CA PRO A 78 19.60 18.06 -20.33
C PRO A 78 20.87 17.57 -19.63
N GLU A 79 21.09 17.98 -18.38
CA GLU A 79 22.22 17.55 -17.55
C GLU A 79 22.09 16.08 -17.12
N GLN A 80 20.88 15.63 -16.75
CA GLN A 80 20.61 14.24 -16.42
C GLN A 80 20.77 13.32 -17.64
N GLN A 81 20.33 13.78 -18.82
CA GLN A 81 20.55 13.07 -20.08
C GLN A 81 22.04 12.96 -20.41
N MET A 82 22.80 14.04 -20.22
CA MET A 82 24.24 14.05 -20.45
C MET A 82 24.98 13.13 -19.48
N LEU A 83 24.59 13.11 -18.19
CA LEU A 83 25.16 12.22 -17.19
C LEU A 83 24.89 10.75 -17.50
N ALA A 84 23.68 10.40 -17.93
CA ALA A 84 23.32 9.05 -18.35
C ALA A 84 24.13 8.60 -19.57
N ALA A 85 24.33 9.48 -20.56
CA ALA A 85 25.14 9.20 -21.74
C ALA A 85 26.63 8.98 -21.39
N LEU A 86 27.17 9.80 -20.47
CA LEU A 86 28.53 9.64 -19.95
C LEU A 86 28.69 8.31 -19.21
N TYR A 87 27.74 7.97 -18.34
CA TYR A 87 27.77 6.71 -17.58
C TYR A 87 27.73 5.49 -18.51
N ALA A 88 26.86 5.51 -19.54
CA ALA A 88 26.80 4.45 -20.54
C ALA A 88 28.10 4.31 -21.34
N ARG A 89 28.79 5.42 -21.62
CA ARG A 89 30.09 5.40 -22.31
C ARG A 89 31.20 4.85 -21.43
N VAL A 90 31.23 5.24 -20.15
CA VAL A 90 32.19 4.71 -19.17
C VAL A 90 32.00 3.22 -18.99
N MET A 91 30.76 2.74 -18.81
CA MET A 91 30.46 1.31 -18.70
C MET A 91 30.91 0.50 -19.93
N LYS A 92 30.82 1.09 -21.14
CA LYS A 92 31.34 0.44 -22.36
C LYS A 92 32.86 0.39 -22.42
N LEU A 93 33.55 1.41 -21.88
CA LEU A 93 35.01 1.45 -21.83
C LEU A 93 35.56 0.53 -20.72
N GLU A 94 34.92 0.53 -19.55
CA GLU A 94 35.27 -0.34 -18.42
C GLU A 94 34.88 -1.80 -18.69
N GLY A 95 33.84 -2.04 -19.50
CA GLY A 95 33.45 -3.36 -19.99
C GLY A 95 34.13 -3.78 -21.30
N GLY A 96 35.03 -2.97 -21.86
CA GLY A 96 35.58 -3.17 -23.20
C GLY A 96 36.72 -4.19 -23.27
N GLU A 97 36.50 -5.24 -24.06
CA GLU A 97 37.52 -5.98 -24.82
C GLU A 97 38.55 -6.80 -24.00
N LYS A 98 38.16 -8.05 -23.69
CA LYS A 98 39.12 -9.15 -23.86
C LYS A 98 39.51 -9.17 -25.34
N ASN A 99 40.63 -8.57 -25.66
CA ASN A 99 41.29 -8.67 -26.96
C ASN A 99 41.58 -10.15 -27.25
N GLU A 100 40.94 -10.70 -28.28
CA GLU A 100 41.40 -11.88 -29.04
C GLU A 100 41.74 -11.44 -30.47
#